data_AF-A0A2R6FVD4-F1
#
_entry.id   AF-A0A2R6FVD4-F1
#
_cell.length_a   1.000
_cell.length_b   1.000
_cell.length_c   1.000
_cell.angle_alpha   90.00
_cell.angle_beta   90.00
_cell.angle_gamma   90.00
#
_symmetry.space_group_name_H-M   'P 1'
#
loop_
_entity.id
_entity.type
_entity.pdbx_description
1 polymer ?
#
loop_
_entity_poly.entity_id
_entity_poly.type
_entity_poly.pdbx_seq_one_letter_code
_entity_poly.pdbx_strand_id
1 'polypeptide(L)' 'VAPPEGTPMADAAGECEEMARSYLEDGRHFREDDDPVNALASFSYGHAWLDAGARIGLFDVPEEGHLFTV' A
#
# COMPACT_ATOMS: atom_id res chain seq x y z
N VAL A 1 -6.29 8.88 -13.81
CA VAL A 1 -5.34 9.99 -14.13
C VAL A 1 -4.20 9.88 -13.14
N ALA A 2 -2.93 9.99 -13.56
CA ALA A 2 -1.78 9.94 -12.66
C ALA A 2 -1.08 11.31 -12.61
N PRO A 3 -0.38 11.65 -11.51
CA PRO A 3 0.44 12.85 -11.46
C PRO A 3 1.49 12.87 -12.59
N PRO A 4 1.82 14.03 -13.18
CA PRO A 4 2.86 14.10 -14.21
C PRO A 4 4.22 13.63 -13.68
N GLU A 5 4.97 12.93 -14.53
CA GLU A 5 6.32 12.45 -14.21
C GLU A 5 7.26 13.59 -13.75
N GLY A 6 8.16 13.28 -12.82
CA GLY A 6 9.12 14.24 -12.26
C GLY A 6 8.52 15.27 -11.31
N THR A 7 7.24 15.12 -10.93
CA THR A 7 6.62 15.92 -9.87
C THR A 7 6.75 15.21 -8.52
N PRO A 8 6.80 15.95 -7.39
CA PRO A 8 6.81 15.32 -6.07
C PRO A 8 5.61 14.39 -5.80
N MET A 9 4.48 14.63 -6.49
CA MET A 9 3.31 13.75 -6.39
C MET A 9 3.48 12.43 -7.14
N ALA A 10 4.19 12.43 -8.28
CA ALA A 10 4.54 11.19 -8.97
C ALA A 10 5.54 10.37 -8.14
N ASP A 11 6.53 11.04 -7.53
CA ASP A 11 7.50 10.39 -6.64
C ASP A 11 6.78 9.79 -5.42
N ALA A 12 5.92 10.56 -4.75
CA ALA A 12 5.15 10.08 -3.61
C ALA A 12 4.22 8.91 -3.96
N ALA A 13 3.60 8.91 -5.15
CA ALA A 13 2.78 7.79 -5.62
C ALA A 13 3.64 6.53 -5.81
N GLY A 14 4.82 6.67 -6.41
CA GLY A 14 5.78 5.58 -6.58
C GLY A 14 6.26 5.02 -5.24
N GLU A 15 6.62 5.89 -4.29
CA GLU A 15 7.03 5.49 -2.94
C GLU A 15 5.92 4.73 -2.21
N CYS A 16 4.68 5.23 -2.25
CA CYS A 16 3.55 4.53 -1.61
C CYS A 16 3.33 3.12 -2.21
N GLU A 17 3.44 3.00 -3.53
CA GLU A 17 3.30 1.72 -4.24
C GLU A 17 4.45 0.76 -3.91
N GLU A 18 5.70 1.25 -3.91
CA GLU A 18 6.89 0.48 -3.57
C GLU A 18 6.80 -0.07 -2.15
N MET A 19 6.40 0.76 -1.19
CA MET A 19 6.23 0.34 0.20
C MET A 19 5.11 -0.69 0.34
N ALA A 20 3.96 -0.47 -0.30
CA ALA A 20 2.85 -1.44 -0.27
C ALA A 20 3.27 -2.80 -0.84
N ARG A 21 4.04 -2.82 -1.93
CA ARG A 21 4.55 -4.05 -2.56
C ARG A 21 5.58 -4.76 -1.67
N SER A 22 6.53 -4.01 -1.11
CA SER A 22 7.56 -4.56 -0.21
C SER A 22 6.92 -5.28 0.99
N TYR A 23 5.94 -4.64 1.64
CA TYR A 23 5.24 -5.25 2.76
C TYR A 23 4.31 -6.41 2.38
N LEU A 24 3.80 -6.44 1.15
CA LEU A 24 3.09 -7.60 0.62
C LEU A 24 4.04 -8.80 0.46
N GLU A 25 5.26 -8.56 -0.03
CA GLU A 25 6.30 -9.58 -0.17
C GLU A 25 6.76 -10.09 1.20
N ASP A 26 7.03 -9.20 2.15
CA ASP A 26 7.36 -9.56 3.54
C ASP A 26 6.25 -10.39 4.19
N GLY A 27 4.99 -9.98 4.02
CA GLY A 27 3.86 -10.71 4.59
C GLY A 27 3.71 -12.11 4.01
N ARG A 28 4.00 -12.28 2.71
CA ARG A 28 4.04 -13.61 2.07
C ARG A 28 5.18 -14.45 2.62
N HIS A 29 6.37 -13.87 2.74
CA HIS A 29 7.54 -14.53 3.31
C HIS A 29 7.28 -15.03 4.74
N PHE A 30 6.82 -14.15 5.64
CA PHE A 30 6.49 -14.55 7.01
C PHE A 30 5.39 -15.62 7.08
N ARG A 31 4.42 -15.58 6.16
CA ARG A 31 3.37 -16.60 6.12
C ARG A 31 3.88 -17.96 5.64
N GLU A 32 4.83 -17.98 4.70
CA GLU A 32 5.49 -19.20 4.25
C GLU A 32 6.36 -19.82 5.35
N ASP A 33 6.92 -18.99 6.24
CA ASP A 33 7.76 -19.39 7.37
C ASP A 33 6.98 -19.70 8.68
N ASP A 34 5.64 -19.80 8.62
CA ASP A 34 4.74 -20.04 9.76
C ASP A 34 4.87 -19.00 10.89
N ASP A 35 5.13 -17.74 10.53
CA ASP A 35 5.15 -16.58 11.41
C ASP A 35 3.92 -15.68 11.18
N PRO A 36 2.74 -16.05 11.73
CA PRO A 36 1.49 -15.36 11.43
C PRO A 36 1.40 -13.95 12.00
N VAL A 37 2.16 -13.64 13.07
CA VAL A 37 2.14 -12.31 13.71
C VAL A 37 2.86 -11.31 12.81
N ASN A 38 4.06 -11.64 12.35
CA ASN A 38 4.79 -10.77 11.43
C ASN A 38 4.12 -10.72 10.04
N ALA A 39 3.54 -11.83 9.58
CA ALA A 39 2.74 -11.82 8.35
C ALA A 39 1.56 -10.83 8.44
N LEU A 40 0.78 -10.88 9.52
CA LEU A 40 -0.34 -9.96 9.73
C LEU A 40 0.13 -8.51 9.85
N ALA A 41 1.23 -8.26 10.57
CA ALA A 41 1.80 -6.93 10.71
C ALA A 41 2.22 -6.36 9.34
N SER A 42 2.93 -7.14 8.53
CA SER A 42 3.36 -6.74 7.19
C SER A 42 2.18 -6.47 6.27
N PHE A 43 1.18 -7.35 6.19
CA PHE A 43 -0.02 -7.09 5.39
C PHE A 43 -0.77 -5.84 5.83
N SER A 44 -0.92 -5.64 7.14
CA SER A 44 -1.62 -4.47 7.68
C SER A 44 -0.88 -3.17 7.34
N TYR A 45 0.45 -3.18 7.42
CA TYR A 45 1.25 -1.99 7.14
C TYR A 45 1.36 -1.70 5.65
N GLY A 46 1.47 -2.74 4.80
CA GLY A 46 1.36 -2.59 3.35
C GLY A 46 0.02 -2.02 2.92
N HIS A 47 -1.08 -2.46 3.56
CA HIS A 47 -2.40 -1.88 3.35
C HIS A 47 -2.48 -0.41 3.78
N ALA A 48 -1.85 -0.04 4.90
CA ALA A 48 -1.82 1.34 5.37
C ALA A 48 -1.15 2.31 4.37
N TRP A 49 -0.16 1.85 3.60
CA TRP A 49 0.43 2.64 2.50
C TRP A 49 -0.54 2.88 1.35
N LEU A 50 -1.34 1.86 0.99
CA LEU A 50 -2.39 2.01 -0.03
C LEU A 50 -3.49 2.98 0.46
N ASP A 51 -3.93 2.84 1.70
CA ASP A 51 -4.90 3.75 2.33
C ASP A 51 -4.38 5.19 2.40
N ALA A 52 -3.10 5.37 2.74
CA ALA A 52 -2.49 6.68 2.77
C ALA A 52 -2.52 7.33 1.38
N GLY A 53 -2.05 6.61 0.34
CA GLY A 53 -2.06 7.08 -1.04
C GLY A 53 -3.47 7.38 -1.56
N ALA A 54 -4.46 6.57 -1.21
CA ALA A 54 -5.85 6.80 -1.55
C ALA A 54 -6.40 8.08 -0.89
N ARG A 55 -6.19 8.26 0.42
CA ARG A 55 -6.68 9.43 1.19
C ARG A 55 -6.13 10.76 0.71
N ILE A 56 -4.87 10.79 0.26
CA ILE A 56 -4.25 12.02 -0.26
C ILE A 56 -4.44 12.18 -1.77
N GLY A 57 -5.20 11.29 -2.41
CA GLY A 57 -5.59 11.38 -3.82
C GLY A 57 -4.51 10.97 -4.82
N LEU A 58 -3.51 10.17 -4.40
CA LEU A 58 -2.50 9.60 -5.31
C LEU A 58 -3.03 8.37 -6.06
N PHE A 59 -3.94 7.62 -5.44
CA PHE A 59 -4.52 6.41 -6.01
C PHE A 59 -6.01 6.55 -6.26
N ASP A 60 -6.44 6.10 -7.43
CA ASP A 60 -7.84 5.89 -7.76
C ASP A 60 -8.25 4.52 -7.23
N VAL A 61 -9.02 4.52 -6.15
CA VAL A 61 -9.46 3.30 -5.45
C VAL A 61 -10.98 3.18 -5.49
N PRO A 62 -11.53 1.95 -5.46
CA PRO A 62 -12.97 1.78 -5.33
C PRO A 62 -13.49 2.44 -4.05
N GLU A 63 -14.41 3.40 -4.20
CA GLU A 63 -15.13 4.02 -3.09
C GLU A 63 -16.27 3.10 -2.57
N GLU A 64 -16.63 2.09 -3.35
CA GLU A 64 -17.65 1.10 -2.98
C GLU A 64 -17.07 0.03 -2.06
N GLY A 65 -17.41 0.08 -0.77
CA GLY A 65 -17.12 -0.98 0.20
C GLY A 65 -16.31 -0.50 1.40
N HIS A 66 -15.60 -1.45 2.04
CA HIS A 66 -14.79 -1.21 3.25
C HIS A 66 -13.33 -1.62 3.08
N LEU A 67 -12.88 -1.76 1.84
CA LEU A 67 -11.50 -2.13 1.53
C LEU A 67 -10.56 -0.98 1.86
N PHE A 68 -10.97 0.26 1.58
CA PHE A 68 -10.17 1.44 1.88
C PHE A 68 -10.84 2.26 2.98
N THR A 69 -10.03 2.94 3.78
CA THR A 69 -10.51 3.83 4.86
C THR A 69 -10.60 5.29 4.42
N VAL A 70 -11.04 5.49 3.17
CA VAL A 70 -11.29 6.79 2.51
C VAL A 70 -12.67 7.34 2.82
#